data_AF-A0A7U3SQS3-F1
#
_entry.id   AF-A0A7U3SQS3-F1
#
_cell.length_a   1.000
_cell.length_b   1.000
_cell.length_c   1.000
_cell.angle_alpha   90.00
_cell.angle_beta   90.00
_cell.angle_gamma   90.00
#
_symmetry.space_group_name_H-M   'P 1'
#
loop_
_entity.id
_entity.type
_entity.pdbx_description
1 polymer ?
#
loop_
_entity_poly.entity_id
_entity_poly.type
_entity_poly.pdbx_seq_one_letter_code
_entity_poly.pdbx_strand_id
1 'polypeptide(L)'
;MYTTVKKVSKGLMAAALGLVLVFGGSAFKADSKRVQYTFKYNSANKSKAQVETLSNWIYDPSAAGCNEVQQEACIIHVDQAYVNTSGTPTLDPSLNLVATAFNSSRAYVSSSDDDTMEIENRTAQ
;
A
#
# COMPACT_ATOMS: atom_id res chain seq x y z
N MET A 1 6.32 -51.55 47.32
CA MET A 1 5.74 -51.27 48.64
C MET A 1 5.98 -49.81 48.98
N TYR A 2 4.89 -49.06 49.18
CA TYR A 2 4.70 -47.78 49.87
C TYR A 2 5.87 -46.79 50.09
N THR A 3 5.76 -45.69 49.32
CA THR A 3 5.83 -44.27 49.71
C THR A 3 6.86 -43.78 50.73
N THR A 4 7.58 -42.72 50.36
CA THR A 4 7.58 -41.47 51.15
C THR A 4 7.75 -40.26 50.23
N VAL A 5 6.66 -39.52 50.05
CA VAL A 5 6.67 -38.14 49.56
C VAL A 5 6.71 -37.24 50.80
N LYS A 6 7.72 -36.40 50.95
CA LYS A 6 7.71 -35.29 51.93
C LYS A 6 8.32 -34.01 51.35
N LYS A 7 7.41 -33.09 51.02
CA LYS A 7 7.40 -31.63 51.25
C LYS A 7 8.62 -30.80 50.79
N VAL A 8 8.50 -30.11 49.65
CA VAL A 8 8.10 -28.69 49.51
C VAL A 8 9.07 -27.69 50.16
N SER A 9 9.87 -27.02 49.34
CA SER A 9 10.34 -25.66 49.62
C SER A 9 9.95 -24.76 48.45
N LYS A 10 9.06 -23.83 48.75
CA LYS A 10 8.56 -22.76 47.90
C LYS A 10 9.73 -21.86 47.51
N GLY A 11 9.99 -21.71 46.23
CA GLY A 11 11.09 -20.90 45.71
C GLY A 11 10.81 -20.46 44.27
N LEU A 12 9.85 -19.54 44.14
CA LEU A 12 9.78 -18.46 43.14
C LEU A 12 10.74 -18.59 41.93
N MET A 13 10.25 -19.02 40.78
CA MET A 13 10.76 -18.61 39.46
C MET A 13 9.61 -18.69 38.45
N ALA A 14 8.74 -17.68 38.51
CA ALA A 14 7.88 -17.30 37.41
C ALA A 14 8.68 -16.35 36.51
N ALA A 15 9.14 -16.82 35.35
CA ALA A 15 9.54 -15.99 34.22
C ALA A 15 9.85 -16.88 33.01
N ALA A 16 8.90 -17.00 32.10
CA ALA A 16 9.15 -17.12 30.66
C ALA A 16 7.81 -17.04 29.92
N LEU A 17 7.28 -15.83 29.85
CA LEU A 17 6.30 -15.43 28.86
C LEU A 17 6.98 -15.39 27.49
N GLY A 18 6.25 -15.82 26.47
CA GLY A 18 6.35 -15.22 25.14
C GLY A 18 7.19 -15.98 24.12
N LEU A 19 6.57 -16.94 23.43
CA LEU A 19 6.80 -17.06 22.00
C LEU A 19 5.46 -16.89 21.29
N VAL A 20 5.31 -15.73 20.66
CA VAL A 20 4.15 -15.30 19.89
C VAL A 20 3.95 -16.25 18.72
N LEU A 21 2.72 -16.73 18.56
CA LEU A 21 2.27 -17.44 17.36
C LEU A 21 2.42 -16.50 16.16
N VAL A 22 3.44 -16.73 15.33
CA VAL A 22 3.50 -16.15 13.99
C VAL A 22 2.44 -16.87 13.16
N PHE A 23 1.19 -16.47 13.32
CA PHE A 23 0.22 -16.62 12.24
C PHE A 23 0.64 -15.63 11.16
N GLY A 24 1.51 -16.09 10.26
CA GLY A 24 1.67 -15.50 8.94
C GLY A 24 0.35 -15.67 8.19
N GLY A 25 -0.67 -14.92 8.60
CA GLY A 25 -1.83 -14.66 7.77
C GLY A 25 -1.36 -13.76 6.64
N SER A 26 -0.73 -14.36 5.62
CA SER A 26 -0.76 -13.76 4.30
C SER A 26 -2.23 -13.57 3.98
N ALA A 27 -2.67 -12.32 4.06
CA ALA A 27 -4.01 -11.91 3.71
C ALA A 27 -4.20 -12.18 2.22
N PHE A 28 -4.55 -13.42 1.87
CA PHE A 28 -5.25 -13.72 0.63
C PHE A 28 -6.61 -13.03 0.75
N LYS A 29 -6.64 -11.73 0.40
CA LYS A 29 -7.90 -11.04 0.13
C LYS A 29 -8.56 -11.85 -0.98
N ALA A 30 -9.77 -12.34 -0.72
CA ALA A 30 -10.57 -13.04 -1.69
C ALA A 30 -10.72 -12.15 -2.92
N ASP A 31 -10.14 -12.59 -4.03
CA ASP A 31 -10.07 -11.90 -5.31
C ASP A 31 -11.46 -11.96 -5.98
N SER A 32 -12.41 -11.20 -5.45
CA SER A 32 -13.54 -10.78 -6.25
C SER A 32 -12.95 -9.91 -7.35
N LYS A 33 -12.83 -10.43 -8.58
CA LYS A 33 -12.27 -9.73 -9.74
C LYS A 33 -12.86 -8.31 -9.83
N ARG A 34 -12.13 -7.32 -9.33
CA ARG A 34 -12.52 -5.91 -9.42
C ARG A 34 -12.05 -5.38 -10.76
N VAL A 35 -12.81 -4.46 -11.32
CA VAL A 35 -12.38 -3.75 -12.53
C VAL A 35 -11.50 -2.60 -12.05
N GLN A 36 -10.21 -2.71 -12.35
CA GLN A 36 -9.23 -1.66 -12.07
C GLN A 36 -8.74 -1.02 -13.38
N TYR A 37 -8.36 0.24 -13.28
CA TYR A 37 -7.83 1.04 -14.38
C TYR A 37 -6.43 1.52 -14.03
N THR A 38 -5.49 1.34 -14.96
CA THR A 38 -4.10 1.73 -14.79
C THR A 38 -3.88 3.16 -15.26
N PHE A 39 -3.32 3.99 -14.38
CA PHE A 39 -2.93 5.35 -14.69
C PHE A 39 -1.43 5.55 -14.47
N LYS A 40 -0.77 6.17 -15.44
CA LYS A 40 0.64 6.54 -15.38
C LYS A 40 0.81 8.02 -15.13
N TYR A 41 1.75 8.37 -14.27
CA TYR A 41 2.13 9.76 -14.04
C TYR A 41 2.88 10.34 -15.24
N ASN A 42 2.40 11.48 -15.78
CA ASN A 42 2.83 12.05 -17.06
C ASN A 42 3.42 13.48 -16.98
N SER A 43 3.64 14.03 -15.78
CA SER A 43 4.28 15.34 -15.64
C SER A 43 5.80 15.23 -15.44
N ALA A 44 6.55 16.22 -15.93
CA ALA A 44 7.97 16.37 -15.65
C ALA A 44 8.23 16.89 -14.23
N ASN A 45 7.30 17.67 -13.67
CA ASN A 45 7.41 18.19 -12.31
C ASN A 45 6.89 17.16 -11.32
N LYS A 46 7.77 16.62 -10.47
CA LYS A 46 7.44 15.56 -9.50
C LYS A 46 7.16 16.06 -8.09
N SER A 47 6.92 17.36 -7.92
CA SER A 47 6.60 17.92 -6.59
C SER A 47 5.30 17.33 -6.06
N LYS A 48 5.15 17.33 -4.73
CA LYS A 48 3.98 16.80 -4.03
C LYS A 48 2.65 17.29 -4.65
N ALA A 49 2.49 18.60 -4.80
CA ALA A 49 1.28 19.19 -5.37
C ALA A 49 0.99 18.69 -6.79
N GLN A 50 2.03 18.44 -7.59
CA GLN A 50 1.87 17.92 -8.94
C GLN A 50 1.57 16.43 -8.97
N VAL A 51 2.03 15.65 -7.99
CA VAL A 51 1.65 14.24 -7.84
C VAL A 51 0.17 14.12 -7.45
N GLU A 52 -0.33 15.02 -6.59
CA GLU A 52 -1.74 15.05 -6.14
C GLU A 52 -2.69 15.63 -7.22
N THR A 53 -2.15 16.26 -8.27
CA THR A 53 -2.95 16.82 -9.37
C THR A 53 -3.41 15.70 -10.32
N LEU A 54 -4.69 15.35 -10.28
CA LEU A 54 -5.26 14.23 -11.04
C LEU A 54 -5.06 14.33 -12.56
N SER A 55 -5.06 15.52 -13.14
CA SER A 55 -4.83 15.71 -14.59
C SER A 55 -3.39 15.39 -15.04
N ASN A 56 -2.46 15.20 -14.11
CA ASN A 56 -1.11 14.71 -14.42
C ASN A 56 -1.05 13.18 -14.55
N TRP A 57 -2.15 12.48 -14.31
CA TRP A 57 -2.27 11.02 -14.45
C TRP A 57 -3.06 10.69 -15.71
N ILE A 58 -2.45 9.91 -16.59
CA ILE A 58 -3.07 9.50 -17.86
C ILE A 58 -3.40 8.02 -17.82
N TYR A 59 -4.55 7.65 -18.38
CA TYR A 59 -4.90 6.25 -18.55
C TYR A 59 -3.93 5.59 -19.53
N ASP A 60 -3.27 4.52 -19.08
CA ASP A 60 -2.30 3.74 -19.85
C ASP A 60 -2.39 2.28 -19.40
N PRO A 61 -3.31 1.48 -19.99
CA PRO A 61 -3.51 0.08 -19.61
C PRO A 61 -2.32 -0.83 -19.97
N SER A 62 -1.36 -0.29 -20.72
CA SER A 62 -0.15 -0.98 -21.16
C SER A 62 1.10 -0.50 -20.43
N ALA A 63 0.95 0.37 -19.42
CA ALA A 63 2.07 0.91 -18.68
C ALA A 63 2.88 -0.23 -18.04
N ALA A 64 4.18 -0.25 -18.30
CA ALA A 64 5.07 -1.21 -17.68
C ALA A 64 5.18 -0.88 -16.19
N GLY A 65 5.09 -1.91 -15.34
CA GLY A 65 5.17 -1.77 -13.89
C GLY A 65 6.45 -1.08 -13.42
N CYS A 66 6.40 -0.55 -12.21
CA CYS A 66 7.48 0.21 -11.60
C CYS A 66 8.22 -0.63 -10.56
N ASN A 67 9.38 -0.17 -10.07
CA ASN A 67 10.18 -0.94 -9.12
C ASN A 67 9.75 -0.77 -7.65
N GLU A 68 8.56 -0.19 -7.42
CA GLU A 68 7.89 -0.01 -6.12
C GLU A 68 8.66 0.78 -5.05
N VAL A 69 9.73 1.47 -5.44
CA VAL A 69 10.54 2.28 -4.52
C VAL A 69 9.85 3.62 -4.22
N GLN A 70 9.70 3.97 -2.95
CA GLN A 70 9.01 5.19 -2.47
C GLN A 70 9.84 6.46 -2.63
N GLN A 71 10.15 6.86 -3.87
CA GLN A 71 10.91 8.08 -4.17
C GLN A 71 10.20 8.99 -5.18
N GLU A 72 9.46 8.40 -6.12
CA GLU A 72 8.77 9.13 -7.17
C GLU A 72 7.48 8.43 -7.61
N ALA A 73 6.44 9.20 -7.91
CA ALA A 73 5.19 8.71 -8.49
C ALA A 73 5.40 8.06 -9.88
N CYS A 74 4.75 6.93 -10.12
CA CYS A 74 4.89 6.19 -11.38
C CYS A 74 3.55 5.65 -11.90
N ILE A 75 2.96 4.62 -11.26
CA ILE A 75 1.68 4.01 -11.67
C ILE A 75 0.75 3.86 -10.47
N ILE A 76 -0.55 4.02 -10.72
CA ILE A 76 -1.63 3.64 -9.80
C ILE A 76 -2.67 2.78 -10.53
N HIS A 77 -3.21 1.78 -9.85
CA HIS A 77 -4.34 0.98 -10.31
C HIS A 77 -5.55 1.28 -9.44
N VAL A 78 -6.56 1.88 -10.04
CA VAL A 78 -7.68 2.50 -9.35
C VAL A 78 -8.96 1.74 -9.63
N ASP A 79 -9.76 1.48 -8.60
CA ASP A 79 -11.07 0.83 -8.75
C ASP A 79 -12.01 1.69 -9.63
N GLN A 80 -12.83 1.04 -10.44
CA GLN A 80 -13.80 1.70 -11.31
C GLN A 80 -14.68 2.72 -10.58
N ALA A 81 -14.97 2.54 -9.28
CA ALA A 81 -15.75 3.49 -8.49
C ALA A 81 -15.14 4.91 -8.43
N TYR A 82 -13.83 5.05 -8.66
CA TYR A 82 -13.10 6.32 -8.66
C TYR A 82 -12.62 6.72 -10.06
N VAL A 83 -13.25 6.17 -11.10
CA VAL A 83 -12.87 6.40 -12.50
C VAL A 83 -14.09 6.82 -13.32
N ASN A 84 -13.94 7.92 -14.05
CA ASN A 84 -14.92 8.35 -15.04
C ASN A 84 -14.71 7.58 -16.34
N THR A 85 -15.67 6.73 -16.72
CA THR A 85 -15.55 5.80 -17.86
C THR A 85 -16.38 6.18 -19.09
N SER A 86 -16.95 7.38 -19.15
CA SER A 86 -17.79 7.84 -20.28
C SER A 86 -17.00 8.15 -21.57
N GLY A 87 -15.71 7.84 -21.62
CA GLY A 87 -14.77 8.10 -22.71
C GLY A 87 -13.40 7.49 -22.39
N THR A 88 -12.31 8.20 -22.73
CA THR A 88 -10.99 7.86 -22.20
C THR A 88 -11.05 7.95 -20.67
N PRO A 89 -10.71 6.88 -19.93
CA PRO A 89 -10.77 6.89 -18.48
C PRO A 89 -10.00 8.05 -17.87
N THR A 90 -10.63 8.73 -16.92
CA THR A 90 -10.01 9.78 -16.11
C THR A 90 -10.31 9.54 -14.64
N LEU A 91 -9.42 10.03 -13.76
CA LEU A 91 -9.61 9.90 -12.32
C LEU A 91 -10.76 10.80 -11.85
N ASP A 92 -11.59 10.25 -10.97
CA ASP A 92 -12.63 11.01 -10.27
C ASP A 92 -12.02 11.85 -9.13
N PRO A 93 -12.43 13.12 -8.94
CA PRO A 93 -11.97 13.94 -7.82
C PRO A 93 -12.17 13.33 -6.42
N SER A 94 -13.15 12.43 -6.26
CA SER A 94 -13.37 11.68 -5.02
C SER A 94 -12.26 10.69 -4.66
N LEU A 95 -11.32 10.41 -5.57
CA LEU A 95 -10.16 9.55 -5.27
C LEU A 95 -9.27 10.15 -4.16
N ASN A 96 -9.21 11.48 -4.05
CA ASN A 96 -8.42 12.19 -3.05
C ASN A 96 -6.98 11.64 -2.91
N LEU A 97 -6.20 11.77 -3.99
CA LEU A 97 -4.85 11.24 -4.06
C LEU A 97 -3.91 12.01 -3.12
N VAL A 98 -3.19 11.30 -2.25
CA VAL A 98 -2.26 11.88 -1.28
C VAL A 98 -0.83 11.47 -1.62
N ALA A 99 0.07 12.46 -1.62
CA ALA A 99 1.49 12.22 -1.86
C ALA A 99 2.36 12.58 -0.66
N THR A 100 3.49 11.88 -0.55
CA THR A 100 4.55 12.15 0.43
C THR A 100 5.79 12.65 -0.29
N ALA A 101 6.39 13.73 0.22
CA ALA A 101 7.63 14.26 -0.33
C ALA A 101 8.79 13.31 0.00
N PHE A 102 9.57 12.93 -1.01
CA PHE A 102 10.86 12.27 -0.83
C PHE A 102 11.97 13.31 -0.64
N ASN A 103 11.92 14.41 -1.39
CA ASN A 103 12.79 15.58 -1.23
C ASN A 103 12.07 16.85 -1.74
N SER A 104 12.79 17.96 -1.92
CA SER A 104 12.21 19.24 -2.33
C SER A 104 11.59 19.27 -3.74
N SER A 105 11.96 18.33 -4.61
CA SER A 105 11.50 18.29 -6.01
C SER A 105 10.76 17.00 -6.39
N ARG A 106 10.75 15.98 -5.52
CA ARG A 106 10.14 14.68 -5.80
C ARG A 106 9.23 14.22 -4.67
N ALA A 107 8.12 13.62 -5.06
CA ALA A 107 7.14 13.00 -4.21
C ALA A 107 6.65 11.70 -4.83
N TYR A 108 6.12 10.84 -3.97
CA TYR A 108 5.55 9.54 -4.32
C TYR A 108 4.13 9.46 -3.76
N VAL A 109 3.29 8.61 -4.35
CA VAL A 109 1.91 8.41 -3.88
C VAL A 109 1.96 7.56 -2.62
N SER A 110 1.27 7.99 -1.55
CA SER A 110 1.25 7.28 -0.27
C SER A 110 -0.13 6.73 0.10
N SER A 111 -1.21 7.36 -0.37
CA SER A 111 -2.58 6.85 -0.17
C SER A 111 -3.59 7.53 -1.10
N SER A 112 -4.83 7.04 -1.05
CA SER A 112 -6.05 7.61 -1.64
C SER A 112 -7.26 7.23 -0.80
N ASP A 113 -8.43 7.77 -1.14
CA ASP A 113 -9.72 7.32 -0.59
C ASP A 113 -10.19 5.99 -1.20
N ASP A 114 -9.55 5.49 -2.28
CA ASP A 114 -9.65 4.09 -2.70
C ASP A 114 -8.75 3.22 -1.80
N ASP A 115 -9.35 2.59 -0.78
CA ASP A 115 -8.70 1.67 0.17
C ASP A 115 -8.07 0.43 -0.50
N THR A 116 -8.37 0.21 -1.78
CA THR A 116 -7.89 -0.92 -2.57
C THR A 116 -7.03 -0.52 -3.75
N MET A 117 -6.66 0.76 -3.85
CA MET A 117 -5.75 1.23 -4.88
C MET A 117 -4.39 0.55 -4.73
N GLU A 118 -3.89 -0.01 -5.83
CA GLU A 118 -2.51 -0.51 -5.88
C GLU A 118 -1.61 0.65 -6.33
N ILE A 119 -0.53 0.87 -5.58
CA ILE A 119 0.38 1.99 -5.79
C ILE A 119 1.76 1.44 -6.16
N GLU A 120 2.21 1.75 -7.37
CA GLU A 120 3.54 1.40 -7.85
C GLU A 120 4.36 2.68 -8.02
N ASN A 121 5.15 3.02 -6.99
CA ASN A 121 6.13 4.12 -7.08
C ASN A 121 7.44 3.66 -7.73
N ARG A 122 8.38 4.56 -7.95
CA ARG A 122 9.70 4.23 -8.49
C ARG A 122 10.87 4.95 -7.84
N THR A 123 12.06 4.41 -8.06
CA THR A 123 13.34 5.11 -7.79
C THR A 123 13.39 6.41 -8.57
N ALA A 124 13.84 7.48 -7.91
CA ALA A 124 14.02 8.78 -8.54
C ALA A 124 14.97 8.68 -9.75
N GLN A 125 14.53 9.18 -10.90
CA GLN A 125 15.29 9.20 -12.15
C GLN A 125 15.89 10.58 -12.44
#